data_AF-A0A158CWW8-F1
#
_entry.id   AF-A0A158CWW8-F1
#
_cell.length_a   1.000
_cell.length_b   1.000
_cell.length_c   1.000
_cell.angle_alpha   90.00
_cell.angle_beta   90.00
_cell.angle_gamma   90.00
#
_symmetry.space_group_name_H-M   'P 1'
#
loop_
_entity.id
_entity.type
_entity.pdbx_description
1 polymer ?
#
loop_
_entity_poly.entity_id
_entity_poly.type
_entity_poly.pdbx_seq_one_letter_code
_entity_poly.pdbx_strand_id
1 'polypeptide(L)'
;MPGTYVTDQQVRLYMSKRKHHTQEVAVAMAGMSVRAARRIEHDDRLPSQKPPRAWRTRHDPFAKVWECEVVPLLRHAPRLKAITLLCELRRRIWPLT
;
A
#
# COMPACT_ATOMS: atom_id res chain seq x y z
N MET A 1 13.87 -9.65 0.99
CA MET A 1 13.57 -8.35 0.34
C MET A 1 12.16 -8.41 -0.23
N PRO A 2 11.30 -7.40 -0.03
CA PRO A 2 9.99 -7.38 -0.68
C PRO A 2 10.20 -7.34 -2.21
N GLY A 3 9.53 -8.25 -2.93
CA GLY A 3 9.62 -8.32 -4.38
C GLY A 3 8.90 -7.16 -5.06
N THR A 4 9.37 -6.77 -6.23
CA THR A 4 8.74 -5.76 -7.10
C THR A 4 7.30 -6.18 -7.44
N TYR A 5 6.39 -5.21 -7.48
CA TYR A 5 5.02 -5.46 -7.94
C TYR A 5 5.01 -5.94 -9.40
N VAL A 6 4.13 -6.90 -9.70
CA VAL A 6 3.93 -7.36 -11.09
C VAL A 6 3.27 -6.25 -11.89
N THR A 7 3.88 -5.90 -13.02
CA THR A 7 3.39 -4.84 -13.91
C THR A 7 2.42 -5.38 -14.95
N ASP A 8 1.61 -4.48 -15.53
CA ASP A 8 0.72 -4.81 -16.65
C ASP A 8 1.48 -5.39 -17.85
N GLN A 9 2.69 -4.89 -18.11
CA GLN A 9 3.54 -5.40 -19.20
C GLN A 9 3.93 -6.85 -18.96
N GLN A 10 4.30 -7.21 -17.73
CA GLN A 10 4.62 -8.59 -17.35
C GLN A 10 3.38 -9.48 -17.50
N VAL A 11 2.19 -9.00 -17.11
CA VAL A 11 0.94 -9.75 -17.29
C VAL A 11 0.63 -9.99 -18.76
N ARG A 12 0.76 -8.98 -19.62
CA ARG A 12 0.52 -9.11 -21.07
C ARG A 12 1.52 -10.08 -21.72
N LEU A 13 2.80 -9.98 -21.35
CA LEU A 13 3.84 -10.89 -21.83
C LEU A 13 3.54 -12.32 -21.38
N TYR A 14 3.19 -12.51 -20.11
CA TYR A 14 2.77 -13.81 -19.57
C TYR A 14 1.61 -14.41 -20.35
N MET A 15 0.51 -13.67 -20.53
CA MET A 15 -0.67 -14.15 -21.25
C MET A 15 -0.36 -14.50 -22.72
N SER A 16 0.56 -13.78 -23.36
CA SER A 16 1.03 -14.11 -24.70
C SER A 16 1.81 -15.44 -24.73
N LYS A 17 2.75 -15.63 -23.79
CA LYS A 17 3.55 -16.87 -23.71
C LYS A 17 2.76 -18.08 -23.24
N ARG A 18 1.77 -17.89 -22.37
CA ARG A 18 0.93 -18.95 -21.80
C ARG A 18 0.14 -19.74 -22.85
N LYS A 19 -0.10 -19.15 -24.03
CA LYS A 19 -0.77 -19.81 -25.18
C LYS A 19 0.04 -20.97 -25.76
N HIS A 20 1.36 -20.96 -25.61
CA HIS A 20 2.27 -21.91 -26.26
C HIS A 20 3.20 -22.64 -25.28
N HIS A 21 3.23 -22.21 -24.02
CA HIS A 21 4.15 -22.74 -23.01
C HIS A 21 3.40 -23.14 -21.73
N THR A 22 4.05 -24.01 -20.96
CA THR A 22 3.60 -24.32 -19.60
C THR A 22 3.61 -23.06 -18.74
N GLN A 23 2.84 -23.08 -17.65
CA GLN A 23 2.80 -21.95 -16.73
C GLN A 23 4.21 -21.57 -16.30
N GLU A 24 5.00 -22.51 -15.76
CA GLU A 24 6.35 -22.28 -15.24
C GLU A 24 7.29 -21.60 -16.24
N VAL A 25 7.29 -22.05 -17.50
CA VAL A 25 8.12 -21.46 -18.56
C VAL A 25 7.63 -20.04 -18.89
N ALA A 26 6.32 -19.83 -19.01
CA ALA A 26 5.76 -18.52 -19.31
C ALA A 26 6.04 -17.48 -18.21
N VAL A 27 5.98 -17.86 -16.93
CA VAL A 27 6.32 -16.94 -15.81
C VAL A 27 7.80 -16.60 -15.78
N ALA A 28 8.67 -17.58 -16.05
CA ALA A 28 10.11 -17.34 -16.16
C ALA A 28 10.43 -16.35 -17.28
N MET A 29 9.82 -16.53 -18.46
CA MET A 29 9.94 -15.59 -19.58
C MET A 29 9.42 -14.19 -19.26
N ALA A 30 8.37 -14.08 -18.45
CA ALA A 30 7.77 -12.81 -18.05
C ALA A 30 8.42 -12.16 -16.82
N GLY A 31 9.43 -12.80 -16.22
CA GLY A 31 10.13 -12.29 -15.03
C GLY A 31 9.24 -12.18 -13.79
N MET A 32 8.33 -13.13 -13.60
CA MET A 32 7.38 -13.14 -12.47
C MET A 32 7.34 -14.51 -11.78
N SER A 33 6.77 -14.55 -10.56
CA SER A 33 6.64 -15.80 -9.80
C SER A 33 5.44 -16.64 -10.26
N VAL A 34 5.58 -17.98 -10.18
CA VAL A 34 4.48 -18.93 -10.44
C VAL A 34 3.24 -18.61 -9.59
N ARG A 35 3.43 -18.20 -8.33
CA ARG A 35 2.33 -17.78 -7.45
C ARG A 35 1.56 -16.57 -8.00
N ALA A 36 2.25 -15.62 -8.64
CA ALA A 36 1.60 -14.49 -9.27
C ALA A 36 0.81 -14.90 -10.51
N ALA A 37 1.37 -15.79 -11.35
CA ALA A 37 0.65 -16.35 -12.51
C ALA A 37 -0.66 -17.02 -12.11
N ARG A 38 -0.65 -17.87 -11.07
CA ARG A 38 -1.89 -18.49 -10.57
C ARG A 38 -2.95 -17.45 -10.20
N ARG A 39 -2.58 -16.34 -9.54
CA ARG A 39 -3.54 -15.26 -9.23
C ARG A 39 -4.04 -14.50 -10.46
N ILE A 40 -3.19 -14.33 -11.48
CA ILE A 40 -3.53 -13.67 -12.74
C ILE A 40 -4.49 -14.54 -13.56
N GLU A 41 -4.29 -15.85 -13.58
CA GLU A 41 -5.20 -16.77 -14.29
C GLU A 41 -6.61 -16.82 -13.69
N HIS A 42 -6.79 -16.40 -12.43
CA HIS A 42 -8.11 -16.35 -11.77
C HIS A 42 -8.74 -14.95 -11.78
N ASP A 43 -8.08 -13.93 -12.33
CA ASP A 43 -8.56 -12.54 -12.32
C ASP A 43 -8.25 -11.88 -13.67
N ASP A 44 -9.30 -11.62 -14.46
CA ASP A 44 -9.18 -11.06 -15.81
C ASP A 44 -8.68 -9.60 -15.85
N ARG A 45 -8.52 -8.95 -14.69
CA ARG A 45 -8.08 -7.56 -14.59
C ARG A 45 -6.57 -7.44 -14.47
N LEU A 46 -6.02 -6.47 -15.19
CA LEU A 46 -4.63 -6.06 -15.04
C LEU A 46 -4.37 -5.47 -13.64
N PRO A 47 -3.13 -5.57 -13.11
CA PRO A 47 -2.76 -4.95 -11.84
C PRO A 47 -3.17 -3.48 -11.72
N SER A 48 -3.02 -2.68 -12.78
CA SER A 48 -3.43 -1.26 -12.80
C SER A 48 -4.94 -1.02 -12.71
N GLN A 49 -5.76 -2.00 -13.10
CA GLN A 49 -7.22 -1.91 -13.11
C GLN A 49 -7.84 -2.30 -11.76
N LYS A 50 -7.03 -2.84 -10.84
CA LYS A 50 -7.53 -3.24 -9.52
C LYS A 50 -7.75 -1.97 -8.69
N PRO A 51 -8.93 -1.81 -8.07
CA PRO A 51 -9.18 -0.65 -7.23
C PRO A 51 -8.16 -0.63 -6.08
N PRO A 52 -7.66 0.56 -5.69
CA PRO A 52 -6.82 0.67 -4.51
C PRO A 52 -7.59 0.15 -3.28
N ARG A 53 -6.86 -0.45 -2.33
CA ARG A 53 -7.48 -0.89 -1.09
C ARG A 53 -8.08 0.32 -0.37
N ALA A 54 -9.39 0.33 -0.22
CA ALA A 54 -10.12 1.42 0.43
C ALA A 54 -10.02 1.38 1.96
N TRP A 55 -9.72 0.21 2.55
CA TRP A 55 -9.68 0.03 3.99
C TRP A 55 -8.26 0.18 4.55
N ARG A 56 -8.15 0.79 5.74
CA ARG A 56 -6.92 0.79 6.55
C ARG A 56 -6.91 -0.43 7.46
N THR A 57 -5.77 -1.13 7.59
CA THR A 57 -5.62 -2.31 8.48
C THR A 57 -5.75 -1.99 9.96
N ARG A 58 -5.66 -0.70 10.31
CA ARG A 58 -5.70 -0.21 11.68
C ARG A 58 -6.58 1.04 11.71
N HIS A 59 -7.33 1.20 12.80
CA HIS A 59 -7.97 2.48 13.11
C HIS A 59 -6.90 3.56 13.26
N ASP A 60 -7.25 4.78 12.87
CA ASP A 60 -6.34 5.91 12.98
C ASP A 60 -6.16 6.27 14.48
N PRO A 61 -4.93 6.16 15.02
CA PRO A 61 -4.69 6.44 16.43
C PRO A 61 -4.95 7.91 16.79
N PHE A 62 -4.92 8.82 15.82
CA PHE A 62 -5.14 10.25 16.03
C PHE A 62 -6.54 10.72 15.63
N ALA A 63 -7.43 9.85 15.15
CA ALA A 63 -8.77 10.25 14.68
C ALA A 63 -9.55 11.09 15.70
N LYS A 64 -9.43 10.76 16.99
CA LYS A 64 -10.14 11.48 18.07
C LYS A 64 -9.56 12.86 18.38
N VAL A 65 -8.30 13.11 18.02
CA VAL A 65 -7.56 14.33 18.42
C VAL A 65 -7.14 15.18 17.22
N TRP A 66 -7.37 14.71 16.00
CA TRP A 66 -6.91 15.37 14.78
C TRP A 66 -7.50 16.77 14.62
N GLU A 67 -8.83 16.87 14.57
CA GLU A 67 -9.53 18.15 14.37
C GLU A 67 -9.41 19.07 15.58
N CYS A 68 -9.45 18.53 16.80
CA CYS A 68 -9.51 19.34 18.02
C CYS A 68 -8.13 19.79 18.52
N GLU A 69 -7.05 19.05 18.26
CA GLU A 69 -5.72 19.32 18.83
C GLU A 69 -4.66 19.55 17.75
N VAL A 70 -4.56 18.63 16.78
CA VAL A 70 -3.50 18.68 15.76
C VAL A 70 -3.67 19.88 14.83
N VAL A 71 -4.87 20.04 14.27
CA VAL A 71 -5.16 21.12 13.32
C VAL A 71 -4.97 22.50 13.95
N PRO A 72 -5.47 22.80 15.18
CA PRO A 72 -5.22 24.09 15.83
C PRO A 72 -3.75 24.37 16.12
N LEU A 73 -2.98 23.38 16.57
CA LEU A 73 -1.54 23.54 16.82
C LEU A 73 -0.79 23.92 15.53
N LEU A 74 -1.10 23.25 14.42
CA LEU A 74 -0.48 23.54 13.13
C LEU A 74 -0.95 24.86 12.53
N ARG A 75 -2.21 25.26 12.74
CA ARG A 75 -2.69 26.59 12.32
C ARG A 75 -1.99 27.71 13.08
N HIS A 76 -1.79 27.56 14.39
CA HIS A 76 -1.09 28.54 15.22
C HIS A 76 0.42 28.58 14.91
N ALA A 77 1.05 27.43 14.70
CA ALA A 77 2.48 27.32 14.43
C ALA A 77 2.75 26.37 13.25
N PRO A 78 2.65 26.84 11.99
CA PRO A 78 2.77 25.99 10.80
C PRO A 78 4.13 25.32 10.63
N ARG A 79 5.17 25.85 11.30
CA ARG A 79 6.54 25.30 11.28
C ARG A 79 6.79 24.26 12.37
N LEU A 80 5.76 23.83 13.12
CA LEU A 80 5.92 22.82 14.15
C LEU A 80 6.44 21.52 13.52
N LYS A 81 7.46 20.91 14.14
CA LYS A 81 7.93 19.59 13.72
C LYS A 81 6.96 18.52 14.19
N ALA A 82 6.83 17.43 13.43
CA ALA A 82 5.97 16.30 13.79
C ALA A 82 6.30 15.70 15.17
N ILE A 83 7.60 15.66 15.54
CA ILE A 83 8.02 15.19 16.87
C ILE A 83 7.51 16.12 17.97
N THR A 84 7.59 17.44 17.77
CA THR A 84 7.07 18.42 18.73
C THR A 84 5.57 18.29 18.90
N LEU A 85 4.83 18.07 17.80
CA LEU A 85 3.39 17.82 17.83
C LEU A 85 3.07 16.57 18.66
N LEU A 86 3.79 15.47 18.42
CA LEU A 86 3.61 14.22 19.17
C LEU A 86 3.92 14.40 20.66
N CYS A 87 4.99 15.13 21.02
CA CYS A 87 5.31 15.44 22.40
C CYS A 87 4.20 16.26 23.08
N GLU A 88 3.66 17.26 22.39
CA GLU A 88 2.55 18.06 22.90
C GLU A 88 1.27 17.23 23.09
N LEU A 89 0.92 16.38 22.12
CA LEU A 89 -0.22 15.47 22.26
C LEU A 89 -0.03 14.49 23.43
N ARG A 90 1.17 13.94 23.59
CA ARG A 90 1.50 13.07 24.72
C ARG A 90 1.39 13.82 26.05
N ARG A 91 1.90 15.05 26.14
CA ARG A 91 1.82 15.89 27.33
C ARG A 91 0.38 16.22 27.73
N ARG A 92 -0.50 16.46 26.76
CA ARG A 92 -1.89 16.92 27.00
C ARG A 92 -2.89 15.78 27.20
N ILE A 93 -2.72 14.67 26.48
CA ILE A 93 -3.77 13.65 26.30
C ILE A 93 -3.34 12.30 26.83
N TRP A 94 -2.05 11.97 26.72
CA TRP A 94 -1.50 10.69 27.15
C TRP A 94 -0.38 10.88 28.18
N PRO A 95 -0.69 11.48 29.34
CA PRO A 95 0.29 11.58 30.41
C PRO A 95 0.72 10.15 30.79
N LEU A 96 2.03 9.94 30.88
CA LEU A 96 2.56 8.66 31.32
C LEU A 96 2.13 8.46 32.78
N THR A 97 1.23 7.51 33.01
CA THR A 97 1.07 6.84 34.30
C THR A 97 2.24 5.90 34.54
#